data_AF-A0A3N4SF17-F1
#
_entry.id   AF-A0A3N4SF17-F1
#
_cell.length_a   1.000
_cell.length_b   1.000
_cell.length_c   1.000
_cell.angle_alpha   90.00
_cell.angle_beta   90.00
_cell.angle_gamma   90.00
#
_symmetry.space_group_name_H-M   'P 1'
#
loop_
_entity.id
_entity.type
_entity.pdbx_description
1 polymer ?
#
loop_
_entity_poly.entity_id
_entity_poly.type
_entity_poly.pdbx_seq_one_letter_code
_entity_poly.pdbx_strand_id
1 'polypeptide(L)'
;MSTAPGGSVDHAALVLDRRLGQGGQGVVHAVANRRINRAAADGGWDVVYKEYAPELLAALDTAALTAMVGLLGELDGDEGRWLCEKAAWPAAVVRRAGAVSGFLMRSAPDRFRFDFRSLRGPSGGTRRLANLEFLLNDDAYVAGIGLTVSERDRLLLLADLADTLERLHRLGIAVGDLSPKNLLFAADGRPECFLIDCDAMRLRGASVLPQAETPDWALPPGEEKATPAGDAHKLALLAVRLIARDQGSTDPAALAALSPALGDLARRGLDPDPQRRPAPDEWAEHLRAAAETASTTPATAPATAPGPAPAPAPAPVPGSAPKPGRLRAAAPALVLVTLLAGFLLLVAQPWKDTGRSATPTYSYTPSPTPTPTPSPSPSPSPTPTPTVESSPAFDPASLDLARTDGTPLTANALLPTSFTDAKGVEYTRNSGSAQGCLDSTVADNVRTVLSRAGCDQQVVGTYTDSEDRIMVVVLVIPLADRKTAEDADDALAGASTTDWGFWCPKTGPGSELCDSGTDLTGATQSGYRGHHHRYLLHSLAIYLSLGSDSSLEEWTKAAADAAIDEAGPSNYPGNR
;
A
#
# COMPACT_ATOMS: atom_id res chain seq x y z
N MET A 1 31.28 -19.85 -15.54
CA MET A 1 31.19 -19.02 -16.76
C MET A 1 30.76 -17.62 -16.34
N SER A 2 31.58 -16.62 -16.69
CA SER A 2 31.38 -15.21 -16.37
C SER A 2 30.27 -14.66 -17.26
N THR A 3 29.29 -13.96 -16.70
CA THR A 3 28.36 -13.15 -17.49
C THR A 3 28.90 -11.73 -17.43
N ALA A 4 29.46 -11.26 -18.54
CA ALA A 4 29.71 -9.83 -18.69
C ALA A 4 28.36 -9.08 -18.51
N PRO A 5 28.36 -7.88 -17.90
CA PRO A 5 27.20 -7.00 -17.93
C PRO A 5 26.71 -6.85 -19.38
N GLY A 6 25.40 -6.90 -19.62
CA GLY A 6 24.84 -6.82 -20.97
C GLY A 6 24.53 -8.17 -21.65
N GLY A 7 24.77 -9.31 -20.98
CA GLY A 7 24.61 -10.65 -21.55
C GLY A 7 23.27 -11.36 -21.25
N SER A 8 23.06 -12.50 -21.91
CA SER A 8 22.01 -13.46 -21.54
C SER A 8 22.60 -14.67 -20.79
N VAL A 9 21.79 -15.29 -19.94
CA VAL A 9 22.16 -16.46 -19.14
C VAL A 9 21.11 -17.54 -19.33
N ASP A 10 21.54 -18.77 -19.57
CA ASP A 10 20.63 -19.91 -19.54
C ASP A 10 20.18 -20.15 -18.09
N HIS A 11 18.86 -20.25 -17.88
CA HIS A 11 18.25 -20.62 -16.61
C HIS A 11 18.86 -21.91 -16.04
N ALA A 12 19.14 -22.91 -16.88
CA ALA A 12 19.74 -24.18 -16.46
C ALA A 12 21.18 -24.02 -15.90
N ALA A 13 21.83 -22.88 -16.15
CA ALA A 13 23.16 -22.58 -15.63
C ALA A 13 23.12 -21.91 -14.24
N LEU A 14 21.94 -21.53 -13.74
CA LEU A 14 21.75 -20.92 -12.42
C LEU A 14 21.61 -22.01 -11.35
N VAL A 15 22.25 -21.80 -10.20
CA VAL A 15 21.99 -22.57 -8.98
C VAL A 15 21.12 -21.68 -8.11
N LEU A 16 19.82 -21.94 -8.13
CA LEU A 16 18.84 -21.25 -7.30
C LEU A 16 18.89 -21.82 -5.89
N ASP A 17 18.88 -20.92 -4.92
CA ASP A 17 18.76 -21.24 -3.49
C ASP A 17 17.34 -20.88 -3.02
N ARG A 18 17.17 -20.37 -1.80
CA ARG A 18 15.87 -19.98 -1.27
C ARG A 18 15.14 -18.94 -2.13
N ARG A 19 13.81 -19.08 -2.14
CA ARG A 19 12.88 -18.03 -2.54
C ARG A 19 12.98 -16.86 -1.55
N LEU A 20 13.15 -15.65 -2.06
CA LEU A 20 13.28 -14.43 -1.25
C LEU A 20 11.97 -13.65 -1.15
N GLY A 21 11.09 -13.79 -2.13
CA GLY A 21 9.76 -13.16 -2.14
C GLY A 21 8.99 -13.42 -3.43
N GLN A 22 7.72 -13.04 -3.44
CA GLN A 22 6.85 -13.04 -4.62
C GLN A 22 6.07 -11.74 -4.64
N GLY A 23 5.93 -11.15 -5.82
CA GLY A 23 5.04 -10.02 -6.07
C GLY A 23 4.11 -10.34 -7.25
N GLY A 24 3.25 -9.38 -7.60
CA GLY A 24 2.26 -9.57 -8.68
C GLY A 24 2.85 -9.78 -10.07
N GLN A 25 4.17 -9.63 -10.25
CA GLN A 25 4.85 -9.82 -11.52
C GLN A 25 5.76 -11.05 -11.57
N GLY A 26 5.95 -11.76 -10.46
CA GLY A 26 6.89 -12.88 -10.43
C GLY A 26 7.47 -13.21 -9.07
N VAL A 27 8.48 -14.07 -9.11
CA VAL A 27 9.15 -14.62 -7.93
C VAL A 27 10.62 -14.22 -7.93
N VAL A 28 11.18 -13.92 -6.76
CA VAL A 28 12.61 -13.59 -6.61
C VAL A 28 13.33 -14.73 -5.90
N HIS A 29 14.40 -15.22 -6.51
CA HIS A 29 15.23 -16.32 -6.00
C HIS A 29 16.66 -15.83 -5.71
N ALA A 30 17.25 -16.31 -4.62
CA ALA A 30 18.68 -16.18 -4.41
C ALA A 30 19.46 -17.04 -5.41
N VAL A 31 20.62 -16.56 -5.88
CA VAL A 31 21.47 -17.30 -6.83
C VAL A 31 22.85 -17.51 -6.22
N ALA A 32 23.21 -18.77 -5.98
CA ALA A 32 24.44 -19.11 -5.25
C ALA A 32 25.72 -19.09 -6.11
N ASN A 33 25.59 -19.28 -7.42
CA ASN A 33 26.74 -19.50 -8.32
C ASN A 33 27.05 -18.32 -9.26
N ARG A 34 26.46 -17.14 -9.03
CA ARG A 34 26.64 -15.94 -9.86
C ARG A 34 26.88 -14.70 -9.01
N ARG A 35 27.64 -13.76 -9.59
CA ARG A 35 27.89 -12.42 -9.06
C ARG A 35 28.05 -11.45 -10.22
N ILE A 36 27.61 -10.22 -10.05
CA ILE A 36 27.87 -9.12 -10.99
C ILE A 36 29.11 -8.34 -10.56
N ASN A 37 29.74 -7.65 -11.51
CA ASN A 37 30.92 -6.80 -11.26
C ASN A 37 32.11 -7.53 -10.58
N ARG A 38 32.35 -8.81 -10.90
CA ARG A 38 33.42 -9.63 -10.27
C ARG A 38 34.84 -9.09 -10.41
N ALA A 39 35.08 -8.22 -11.40
CA ALA A 39 36.38 -7.61 -11.64
C ALA A 39 36.66 -6.42 -10.69
N ALA A 40 35.65 -5.95 -9.95
CA ALA A 40 35.82 -4.89 -8.96
C ALA A 40 36.64 -5.38 -7.76
N ALA A 41 37.35 -4.45 -7.11
CA ALA A 41 38.23 -4.72 -5.98
C ALA A 41 37.52 -5.33 -4.77
N ASP A 42 36.19 -5.18 -4.67
CA ASP A 42 35.34 -5.77 -3.62
C ASP A 42 34.87 -7.19 -3.96
N GLY A 43 35.31 -7.78 -5.08
CA GLY A 43 34.98 -9.15 -5.47
C GLY A 43 33.59 -9.32 -6.11
N GLY A 44 32.93 -8.21 -6.47
CA GLY A 44 31.61 -8.18 -7.07
C GLY A 44 30.47 -8.47 -6.10
N TRP A 45 29.24 -8.30 -6.58
CA TRP A 45 28.03 -8.33 -5.76
C TRP A 45 27.19 -9.58 -6.00
N ASP A 46 26.58 -10.08 -4.93
CA ASP A 46 25.58 -11.14 -5.01
C ASP A 46 24.39 -10.72 -5.85
N VAL A 47 23.80 -11.69 -6.55
CA VAL A 47 22.66 -11.46 -7.44
C VAL A 47 21.46 -12.28 -7.02
N VAL A 48 20.30 -11.77 -7.39
CA VAL A 48 19.02 -12.46 -7.31
C VAL A 48 18.46 -12.60 -8.72
N TYR A 49 17.62 -13.61 -8.91
CA TYR A 49 16.91 -13.87 -10.14
C TYR A 49 15.44 -13.52 -9.93
N LYS A 50 14.92 -12.53 -10.67
CA LYS A 50 13.47 -12.28 -10.76
C LYS A 50 12.94 -13.09 -11.95
N GLU A 51 12.13 -14.09 -11.65
CA GLU A 51 11.40 -14.91 -12.62
C GLU A 51 10.01 -14.30 -12.83
N TYR A 52 9.67 -13.98 -14.08
CA TYR A 52 8.33 -13.46 -14.40
C TYR A 52 7.26 -14.53 -14.25
N ALA A 53 6.07 -14.11 -13.83
CA ALA A 53 4.90 -14.98 -13.82
C ALA A 53 4.57 -15.46 -15.25
N PRO A 54 4.20 -16.74 -15.47
CA PRO A 54 3.95 -17.30 -16.80
C PRO A 54 2.96 -16.50 -17.65
N GLU A 55 1.93 -15.94 -17.02
CA GLU A 55 0.88 -15.12 -17.64
C GLU A 55 1.38 -13.79 -18.20
N LEU A 56 2.52 -13.28 -17.70
CA LEU A 56 3.10 -12.02 -18.16
C LEU A 56 4.06 -12.21 -19.33
N LEU A 57 4.56 -13.42 -19.57
CA LEU A 57 5.60 -13.69 -20.57
C LEU A 57 5.20 -13.26 -21.99
N ALA A 58 3.90 -13.36 -22.33
CA ALA A 58 3.38 -12.95 -23.62
C ALA A 58 3.30 -11.42 -23.80
N ALA A 59 3.25 -10.67 -22.69
CA ALA A 59 3.17 -9.21 -22.68
C ALA A 59 4.53 -8.52 -22.55
N LEU A 60 5.62 -9.28 -22.33
CA LEU A 60 6.96 -8.74 -22.16
C LEU A 60 7.49 -8.12 -23.46
N ASP A 61 7.86 -6.85 -23.40
CA ASP A 61 8.78 -6.27 -24.38
C ASP A 61 10.21 -6.73 -24.07
N THR A 62 10.60 -7.84 -24.70
CA THR A 62 11.93 -8.42 -24.52
C THR A 62 13.06 -7.53 -25.06
N ALA A 63 12.76 -6.61 -26.00
CA ALA A 63 13.74 -5.67 -26.51
C ALA A 63 13.99 -4.57 -25.47
N ALA A 64 12.94 -4.07 -24.81
CA ALA A 64 13.05 -3.12 -23.70
C ALA A 64 13.89 -3.69 -22.55
N LEU A 65 13.63 -4.94 -22.13
CA LEU A 65 14.42 -5.59 -21.08
C LEU A 65 15.88 -5.78 -21.48
N THR A 66 16.12 -6.15 -22.75
CA THR A 66 17.49 -6.28 -23.28
C THR A 66 18.20 -4.93 -23.31
N ALA A 67 17.51 -3.84 -23.65
CA ALA A 67 18.05 -2.48 -23.62
C ALA A 67 18.39 -2.03 -22.20
N MET A 68 17.55 -2.34 -21.20
CA MET A 68 17.85 -2.07 -19.79
C MET A 68 19.14 -2.77 -19.34
N VAL A 69 19.29 -4.05 -19.67
CA VAL A 69 20.51 -4.83 -19.38
C VAL A 69 21.73 -4.26 -20.13
N GLY A 70 21.53 -3.85 -21.39
CA GLY A 70 22.56 -3.25 -22.23
C GLY A 70 23.08 -1.89 -21.73
N LEU A 71 22.25 -1.12 -21.03
CA LEU A 71 22.62 0.20 -20.50
C LEU A 71 23.91 0.16 -19.69
N LEU A 72 24.12 -0.87 -18.86
CA LEU A 72 25.34 -0.99 -18.05
C LEU A 72 26.64 -1.09 -18.88
N GLY A 73 26.55 -1.52 -20.14
CA GLY A 73 27.68 -1.53 -21.08
C GLY A 73 27.85 -0.22 -21.85
N GLU A 74 26.86 0.66 -21.84
CA GLU A 74 26.91 2.00 -22.45
C GLU A 74 27.46 3.06 -21.50
N LEU A 75 27.19 2.91 -20.21
CA LEU A 75 27.65 3.83 -19.17
C LEU A 75 29.16 3.67 -18.93
N ASP A 76 29.82 4.75 -18.51
CA ASP A 76 31.17 4.65 -18.00
C ASP A 76 31.22 3.82 -16.69
N GLY A 77 32.42 3.42 -16.28
CA GLY A 77 32.60 2.53 -15.13
C GLY A 77 32.07 3.09 -13.82
N ASP A 78 32.12 4.40 -13.61
CA ASP A 78 31.69 5.05 -12.37
C ASP A 78 30.16 5.23 -12.36
N GLU A 79 29.55 5.54 -13.51
CA GLU A 79 28.12 5.71 -13.66
C GLU A 79 27.37 4.38 -13.63
N GLY A 80 27.88 3.35 -14.32
CA GLY A 80 27.33 2.00 -14.25
C GLY A 80 27.44 1.42 -12.83
N ARG A 81 28.57 1.69 -12.14
CA ARG A 81 28.74 1.31 -10.74
C ARG A 81 27.73 2.01 -9.84
N TRP A 82 27.58 3.33 -9.98
CA TRP A 82 26.62 4.11 -9.21
C TRP A 82 25.18 3.59 -9.39
N LEU A 83 24.77 3.27 -10.62
CA LEU A 83 23.43 2.75 -10.90
C LEU A 83 23.19 1.44 -10.14
N CYS A 84 24.15 0.52 -10.16
CA CYS A 84 24.06 -0.71 -9.37
C CYS A 84 24.18 -0.48 -7.84
N GLU A 85 24.79 0.62 -7.39
CA GLU A 85 24.85 1.00 -5.96
C GLU A 85 23.55 1.62 -5.45
N LYS A 86 22.75 2.24 -6.33
CA LYS A 86 21.47 2.87 -6.01
C LYS A 86 20.24 2.07 -6.40
N ALA A 87 20.38 1.03 -7.23
CA ALA A 87 19.23 0.29 -7.74
C ALA A 87 19.52 -1.21 -7.94
N ALA A 88 18.49 -2.03 -7.77
CA ALA A 88 18.46 -3.42 -8.23
C ALA A 88 18.27 -3.48 -9.76
N TRP A 89 19.14 -2.82 -10.50
CA TRP A 89 19.03 -2.68 -11.95
C TRP A 89 19.21 -4.03 -12.68
N PRO A 90 18.47 -4.30 -13.77
CA PRO A 90 18.67 -5.49 -14.58
C PRO A 90 20.10 -5.60 -15.10
N ALA A 91 20.76 -6.72 -14.79
CA ALA A 91 22.18 -6.95 -15.11
C ALA A 91 22.40 -8.03 -16.19
N ALA A 92 21.48 -8.99 -16.32
CA ALA A 92 21.52 -10.00 -17.36
C ALA A 92 20.13 -10.58 -17.63
N VAL A 93 19.80 -10.85 -18.89
CA VAL A 93 18.54 -11.51 -19.26
C VAL A 93 18.65 -13.01 -19.01
N VAL A 94 17.70 -13.62 -18.30
CA VAL A 94 17.65 -15.07 -18.10
C VAL A 94 16.71 -15.69 -19.13
N ARG A 95 17.17 -16.76 -19.77
CA ARG A 95 16.40 -17.50 -20.78
C ARG A 95 16.20 -18.95 -20.37
N ARG A 96 14.99 -19.46 -20.54
CA ARG A 96 14.64 -20.88 -20.38
C ARG A 96 14.22 -21.43 -21.74
N ALA A 97 14.92 -22.44 -22.24
CA ALA A 97 14.70 -23.01 -23.58
C ALA A 97 14.68 -21.96 -24.70
N GLY A 98 15.55 -20.95 -24.61
CA GLY A 98 15.67 -19.86 -25.58
C GLY A 98 14.69 -18.69 -25.40
N ALA A 99 13.59 -18.86 -24.66
CA ALA A 99 12.64 -17.79 -24.34
C ALA A 99 13.08 -17.00 -23.10
N VAL A 100 12.76 -15.70 -23.04
CA VAL A 100 13.00 -14.89 -21.84
C VAL A 100 12.12 -15.40 -20.69
N SER A 101 12.72 -15.65 -19.53
CA SER A 101 12.00 -16.06 -18.32
C SER A 101 12.12 -15.05 -17.17
N GLY A 102 13.07 -14.13 -17.26
CA GLY A 102 13.34 -13.16 -16.20
C GLY A 102 14.70 -12.49 -16.37
N PHE A 103 15.24 -11.97 -15.27
CA PHE A 103 16.54 -11.30 -15.28
C PHE A 103 17.28 -11.45 -13.95
N LEU A 104 18.61 -11.33 -14.02
CA LEU A 104 19.46 -11.20 -12.85
C LEU A 104 19.60 -9.73 -12.46
N MET A 105 19.60 -9.43 -11.18
CA MET A 105 19.84 -8.10 -10.63
C MET A 105 20.65 -8.19 -9.33
N ARG A 106 21.21 -7.06 -8.89
CA ARG A 106 21.94 -6.99 -7.60
C ARG A 106 21.00 -7.37 -6.46
N SER A 107 21.47 -8.20 -5.53
CA SER A 107 20.79 -8.39 -4.25
C SER A 107 20.84 -7.10 -3.43
N ALA A 108 19.72 -6.73 -2.79
CA ALA A 108 19.68 -5.59 -1.88
C ALA A 108 20.78 -5.75 -0.79
N PRO A 109 21.72 -4.78 -0.69
CA PRO A 109 22.81 -4.85 0.28
C PRO A 109 22.32 -4.94 1.74
N ASP A 110 23.10 -5.59 2.61
CA ASP A 110 22.70 -5.84 4.02
C ASP A 110 22.43 -4.59 4.85
N ARG A 111 22.97 -3.44 4.44
CA ARG A 111 22.70 -2.13 5.06
C ARG A 111 21.28 -1.61 4.84
N PHE A 112 20.58 -2.11 3.82
CA PHE A 112 19.15 -1.86 3.58
C PHE A 112 18.26 -2.91 4.27
N ARG A 113 18.80 -3.55 5.30
CA ARG A 113 18.08 -4.52 6.13
C ARG A 113 18.19 -4.10 7.58
N PHE A 114 17.20 -4.48 8.37
CA PHE A 114 17.19 -4.25 9.80
C PHE A 114 16.67 -5.48 10.54
N ASP A 115 17.00 -5.55 11.83
CA ASP A 115 16.48 -6.60 12.70
C ASP A 115 15.10 -6.16 13.20
N PHE A 116 14.07 -6.63 12.49
CA PHE A 116 12.69 -6.32 12.82
C PHE A 116 12.35 -6.90 14.18
N ARG A 117 11.93 -6.02 15.08
CA ARG A 117 11.43 -6.38 16.41
C ARG A 117 9.92 -6.46 16.31
N SER A 118 9.38 -7.63 16.59
CA SER A 118 7.94 -7.73 16.79
C SER A 118 7.57 -6.85 17.99
N LEU A 119 6.55 -6.02 17.84
CA LEU A 119 6.10 -5.12 18.88
C LEU A 119 5.60 -5.87 20.13
N ARG A 120 5.29 -7.18 20.04
CA ARG A 120 4.71 -7.98 21.12
C ARG A 120 5.14 -9.47 21.17
N GLY A 121 6.34 -9.83 20.68
CA GLY A 121 6.87 -11.22 20.68
C GLY A 121 8.26 -11.39 21.34
N PRO A 122 8.77 -12.62 21.54
CA PRO A 122 10.10 -12.86 22.12
C PRO A 122 11.17 -12.10 21.33
N SER A 123 12.20 -11.61 22.02
CA SER A 123 13.29 -10.80 21.48
C SER A 123 14.22 -11.59 20.54
N GLY A 124 13.70 -12.03 19.39
CA GLY A 124 14.45 -12.59 18.28
C GLY A 124 14.17 -11.76 17.03
N GLY A 125 15.10 -10.88 16.67
CA GLY A 125 14.92 -10.03 15.48
C GLY A 125 14.93 -10.88 14.21
N THR A 126 13.96 -10.68 13.32
CA THR A 126 14.00 -11.25 11.97
C THR A 126 14.60 -10.24 11.01
N ARG A 127 15.55 -10.65 10.17
CA ARG A 127 16.22 -9.74 9.24
C ARG A 127 15.30 -9.42 8.07
N ARG A 128 14.78 -8.19 8.00
CA ARG A 128 13.87 -7.73 6.94
C ARG A 128 14.49 -6.62 6.10
N LEU A 129 13.97 -6.43 4.88
CA LEU A 129 14.28 -5.24 4.07
C LEU A 129 13.67 -4.00 4.77
N ALA A 130 14.42 -2.90 4.79
CA ALA A 130 13.98 -1.63 5.36
C ALA A 130 13.21 -0.83 4.30
N ASN A 131 11.98 -1.24 4.01
CA ASN A 131 11.08 -0.51 3.11
C ASN A 131 10.72 0.86 3.70
N LEU A 132 10.68 1.90 2.87
CA LEU A 132 10.39 3.26 3.30
C LEU A 132 8.96 3.39 3.87
N GLU A 133 8.08 2.45 3.56
CA GLU A 133 6.68 2.41 4.06
C GLU A 133 6.61 2.35 5.60
N PHE A 134 7.62 1.76 6.25
CA PHE A 134 7.70 1.73 7.70
C PHE A 134 7.81 3.13 8.29
N LEU A 135 8.49 4.04 7.59
CA LEU A 135 8.71 5.41 8.04
C LEU A 135 7.49 6.32 7.84
N LEU A 136 6.45 5.86 7.15
CA LEU A 136 5.19 6.62 7.00
C LEU A 136 4.23 6.43 8.19
N ASN A 137 4.69 5.76 9.25
CA ASN A 137 3.96 5.62 10.51
C ASN A 137 4.61 6.49 11.60
N ASP A 138 3.93 6.62 12.74
CA ASP A 138 4.44 7.39 13.87
C ASP A 138 5.77 6.86 14.43
N ASP A 139 6.45 7.71 15.18
CA ASP A 139 7.78 7.40 15.69
C ASP A 139 7.77 6.28 16.77
N ALA A 140 6.63 6.05 17.44
CA ALA A 140 6.51 4.96 18.41
C ALA A 140 6.49 3.60 17.72
N TYR A 141 5.77 3.49 16.60
CA TYR A 141 5.82 2.33 15.71
C TYR A 141 7.23 2.10 15.19
N VAL A 142 7.85 3.13 14.58
CA VAL A 142 9.19 3.03 13.96
C VAL A 142 10.23 2.55 14.99
N ALA A 143 10.27 3.18 16.16
CA ALA A 143 11.17 2.79 17.25
C ALA A 143 10.86 1.36 17.75
N GLY A 144 9.58 1.03 17.89
CA GLY A 144 9.13 -0.26 18.39
C GLY A 144 9.53 -1.42 17.47
N ILE A 145 9.51 -1.23 16.14
CA ILE A 145 9.95 -2.26 15.19
C ILE A 145 11.47 -2.38 15.06
N GLY A 146 12.23 -1.59 15.82
CA GLY A 146 13.69 -1.65 15.89
C GLY A 146 14.41 -0.72 14.91
N LEU A 147 13.70 0.22 14.26
CA LEU A 147 14.32 1.25 13.44
C LEU A 147 14.70 2.46 14.30
N THR A 148 15.83 3.08 13.96
CA THR A 148 16.30 4.30 14.62
C THR A 148 16.50 5.36 13.56
N VAL A 149 15.57 6.32 13.48
CA VAL A 149 15.55 7.34 12.42
C VAL A 149 15.18 8.69 13.03
N SER A 150 16.01 9.70 12.79
CA SER A 150 15.77 11.09 13.21
C SER A 150 15.03 11.91 12.15
N GLU A 151 14.60 13.12 12.51
CA GLU A 151 14.03 14.08 11.55
C GLU A 151 15.07 14.47 10.48
N ARG A 152 16.32 14.67 10.89
CA ARG A 152 17.44 14.90 9.98
C ARG A 152 17.60 13.77 8.99
N ASP A 153 17.49 12.51 9.43
CA ASP A 153 17.63 11.36 8.54
C ASP A 153 16.52 11.31 7.50
N ARG A 154 15.27 11.60 7.89
CA ARG A 154 14.13 11.68 6.95
C ARG A 154 14.38 12.71 5.84
N LEU A 155 14.89 13.90 6.20
CA LEU A 155 15.23 14.94 5.22
C LEU A 155 16.40 14.52 4.31
N LEU A 156 17.43 13.87 4.86
CA LEU A 156 18.56 13.40 4.08
C LEU A 156 18.22 12.22 3.16
N LEU A 157 17.30 11.34 3.56
CA LEU A 157 16.76 10.28 2.70
C LEU A 157 16.03 10.87 1.49
N LEU A 158 15.19 11.89 1.70
CA LEU A 158 14.52 12.61 0.61
C LEU A 158 15.52 13.31 -0.30
N ALA A 159 16.58 13.90 0.26
CA ALA A 159 17.62 14.56 -0.54
C ALA A 159 18.41 13.55 -1.40
N ASP A 160 18.78 12.40 -0.84
CA ASP A 160 19.46 11.33 -1.58
C ASP A 160 18.57 10.75 -2.70
N LEU A 161 17.26 10.59 -2.43
CA LEU A 161 16.31 10.17 -3.45
C LEU A 161 16.16 11.22 -4.55
N ALA A 162 16.08 12.49 -4.20
CA ALA A 162 15.99 13.60 -5.14
C ALA A 162 17.20 13.66 -6.09
N ASP A 163 18.43 13.55 -5.56
CA ASP A 163 19.64 13.44 -6.38
C ASP A 163 19.62 12.20 -7.28
N THR A 164 19.10 11.09 -6.74
CA THR A 164 19.02 9.82 -7.48
C THR A 164 18.05 9.96 -8.66
N LEU A 165 16.88 10.54 -8.46
CA LEU A 165 15.89 10.77 -9.51
C LEU A 165 16.44 11.72 -10.58
N GLU A 166 17.07 12.82 -10.18
CA GLU A 166 17.70 13.76 -11.11
C GLU A 166 18.73 13.04 -12.01
N ARG A 167 19.59 12.20 -11.42
CA ARG A 167 20.57 11.45 -12.20
C ARG A 167 19.92 10.37 -13.07
N LEU A 168 18.90 9.66 -12.60
CA LEU A 168 18.14 8.71 -13.42
C LEU A 168 17.48 9.41 -14.62
N HIS A 169 16.86 10.57 -14.40
CA HIS A 169 16.23 11.36 -15.46
C HIS A 169 17.24 11.78 -16.54
N ARG A 170 18.46 12.17 -16.15
CA ARG A 170 19.57 12.44 -17.10
C ARG A 170 19.95 11.22 -17.94
N LEU A 171 19.85 10.01 -17.38
CA LEU A 171 20.08 8.75 -18.11
C LEU A 171 18.90 8.35 -19.00
N GLY A 172 17.81 9.12 -18.97
CA GLY A 172 16.57 8.80 -19.67
C GLY A 172 15.76 7.71 -18.96
N ILE A 173 15.95 7.51 -17.65
CA ILE A 173 15.19 6.57 -16.84
C ILE A 173 14.14 7.33 -16.05
N ALA A 174 12.86 7.00 -16.23
CA ALA A 174 11.78 7.43 -15.33
C ALA A 174 11.34 6.24 -14.47
N VAL A 175 11.15 6.46 -13.17
CA VAL A 175 10.85 5.39 -12.20
C VAL A 175 9.43 4.87 -12.41
N GLY A 176 8.44 5.76 -12.59
CA GLY A 176 7.05 5.39 -12.82
C GLY A 176 6.34 5.01 -11.54
N ASP A 177 6.64 3.83 -10.99
CA ASP A 177 6.06 3.36 -9.73
C ASP A 177 6.92 3.75 -8.52
N LEU A 178 7.16 5.06 -8.38
CA LEU A 178 7.85 5.63 -7.23
C LEU A 178 6.93 5.59 -6.00
N SER A 179 7.08 4.55 -5.19
CA SER A 179 6.27 4.30 -3.99
C SER A 179 7.17 3.80 -2.85
N PRO A 180 6.71 3.90 -1.59
CA PRO A 180 7.50 3.51 -0.43
C PRO A 180 7.74 1.99 -0.35
N LYS A 181 7.01 1.21 -1.16
CA LYS A 181 7.22 -0.24 -1.30
C LYS A 181 8.40 -0.57 -2.21
N ASN A 182 8.68 0.28 -3.20
CA ASN A 182 9.79 0.12 -4.15
C ASN A 182 11.07 0.88 -3.72
N LEU A 183 11.07 1.43 -2.50
CA LEU A 183 12.18 2.17 -1.91
C LEU A 183 12.64 1.49 -0.64
N LEU A 184 13.91 1.12 -0.60
CA LEU A 184 14.59 0.73 0.62
C LEU A 184 15.40 1.91 1.15
N PHE A 185 15.62 1.95 2.47
CA PHE A 185 16.46 2.97 3.09
C PHE A 185 17.51 2.37 4.02
N ALA A 186 18.60 3.11 4.19
CA ALA A 186 19.56 2.92 5.27
C ALA A 186 19.67 4.25 6.02
N ALA A 187 19.54 4.22 7.34
CA ALA A 187 19.75 5.39 8.20
C ALA A 187 21.06 5.31 9.02
N ASP A 188 21.63 4.10 9.14
CA ASP A 188 22.92 3.91 9.81
C ASP A 188 24.06 4.46 8.94
N GLY A 189 24.71 5.53 9.41
CA GLY A 189 25.79 6.20 8.69
C GLY A 189 25.28 7.35 7.82
N ARG A 190 25.53 7.30 6.51
CA ARG A 190 25.00 8.31 5.57
C ARG A 190 23.61 7.84 5.12
N PRO A 191 22.53 8.59 5.40
CA PRO A 191 21.21 8.23 4.94
C PRO A 191 21.16 8.10 3.42
N GLU A 192 20.65 6.97 2.94
CA GLU A 192 20.50 6.73 1.50
C GLU A 192 19.33 5.82 1.15
N CYS A 193 18.85 5.98 -0.08
CA CYS A 193 17.81 5.16 -0.69
C CYS A 193 18.39 4.13 -1.67
N PHE A 194 17.66 3.02 -1.83
CA PHE A 194 17.93 2.01 -2.85
C PHE A 194 16.63 1.58 -3.52
N LEU A 195 16.59 1.71 -4.84
CA LEU A 195 15.42 1.38 -5.66
C LEU A 195 15.37 -0.12 -5.96
N ILE A 196 14.18 -0.70 -5.81
CA ILE A 196 13.88 -2.06 -6.25
C ILE A 196 12.80 -2.01 -7.35
N ASP A 197 12.49 -3.17 -7.93
CA ASP A 197 11.50 -3.30 -9.00
C ASP A 197 11.85 -2.49 -10.26
N CYS A 198 13.14 -2.43 -10.60
CA CYS A 198 13.66 -1.55 -11.65
C CYS A 198 13.24 -1.94 -13.08
N ASP A 199 12.70 -3.13 -13.29
CA ASP A 199 12.13 -3.54 -14.58
C ASP A 199 10.76 -2.91 -14.86
N ALA A 200 10.09 -2.37 -13.85
CA ALA A 200 8.89 -1.55 -14.03
C ALA A 200 9.20 -0.13 -14.55
N MET A 201 10.46 0.32 -14.44
CA MET A 201 10.90 1.64 -14.88
C MET A 201 10.81 1.79 -16.41
N ARG A 202 10.79 3.03 -16.88
CA ARG A 202 10.82 3.35 -18.31
C ARG A 202 12.20 3.87 -18.70
N LEU A 203 12.85 3.20 -19.65
CA LEU A 203 14.13 3.60 -20.20
C LEU A 203 13.93 4.18 -21.61
N ARG A 204 14.25 5.46 -21.79
CA ARG A 204 14.22 6.18 -23.08
C ARG A 204 12.90 5.98 -23.84
N GLY A 205 11.78 5.98 -23.12
CA GLY A 205 10.43 5.79 -23.67
C GLY A 205 9.93 4.33 -23.70
N ALA A 206 10.80 3.34 -23.50
CA ALA A 206 10.45 1.92 -23.55
C ALA A 206 10.21 1.35 -22.14
N SER A 207 9.24 0.45 -22.02
CA SER A 207 8.89 -0.25 -20.78
C SER A 207 8.78 -1.75 -21.04
N VAL A 208 9.24 -2.57 -20.09
CA VAL A 208 9.21 -4.05 -20.22
C VAL A 208 7.77 -4.57 -20.17
N LEU A 209 6.94 -3.97 -19.31
CA LEU A 209 5.53 -4.27 -19.14
C LEU A 209 4.70 -2.98 -19.18
N PRO A 210 3.38 -3.07 -19.37
CA PRO A 210 2.49 -1.92 -19.22
C PRO A 210 2.67 -1.23 -17.86
N GLN A 211 2.66 0.10 -17.86
CA GLN A 211 2.92 0.90 -16.66
C GLN A 211 1.80 0.74 -15.62
N ALA A 212 2.17 0.21 -14.46
CA ALA A 212 1.34 0.08 -13.28
C ALA A 212 1.70 1.14 -12.24
N GLU A 213 0.83 1.32 -11.25
CA GLU A 213 1.07 2.21 -10.13
C GLU A 213 0.58 1.57 -8.84
N THR A 214 1.30 1.84 -7.76
CA THR A 214 0.88 1.49 -6.41
C THR A 214 -0.42 2.26 -6.08
N PRO A 215 -1.48 1.60 -5.58
CA PRO A 215 -2.69 2.28 -5.10
C PRO A 215 -2.35 3.38 -4.08
N ASP A 216 -3.11 4.48 -4.09
CA ASP A 216 -2.85 5.69 -3.28
C ASP A 216 -1.54 6.45 -3.60
N TRP A 217 -0.86 6.06 -4.67
CA TRP A 217 0.32 6.72 -5.26
C TRP A 217 0.14 7.01 -6.76
N ALA A 218 -1.09 6.94 -7.25
CA ALA A 218 -1.41 7.16 -8.65
C ALA A 218 -1.32 8.64 -9.03
N LEU A 219 -0.87 8.91 -10.26
CA LEU A 219 -0.90 10.25 -10.85
C LEU A 219 -2.34 10.74 -11.09
N PRO A 220 -2.55 12.06 -11.27
CA PRO A 220 -3.82 12.61 -11.71
C PRO A 220 -4.38 11.88 -12.96
N PRO A 221 -5.72 11.66 -13.03
CA PRO A 221 -6.32 10.93 -14.13
C PRO A 221 -5.96 11.52 -15.51
N GLY A 222 -5.55 10.65 -16.43
CA GLY A 222 -5.17 11.04 -17.79
C GLY A 222 -3.73 11.50 -17.96
N GLU A 223 -2.95 11.61 -16.88
CA GLU A 223 -1.52 11.88 -16.97
C GLU A 223 -0.74 10.64 -17.45
N GLU A 224 0.28 10.88 -18.27
CA GLU A 224 1.17 9.82 -18.72
C GLU A 224 2.08 9.32 -17.58
N LYS A 225 2.05 8.01 -17.35
CA LYS A 225 2.85 7.31 -16.33
C LYS A 225 4.32 7.18 -16.75
N ALA A 226 5.20 7.00 -15.76
CA ALA A 226 6.65 6.88 -15.96
C ALA A 226 7.23 8.02 -16.79
N THR A 227 7.00 9.23 -16.30
CA THR A 227 7.58 10.46 -16.82
C THR A 227 8.35 11.16 -15.69
N PRO A 228 9.37 11.99 -16.00
CA PRO A 228 10.07 12.78 -14.99
C PRO A 228 9.14 13.64 -14.12
N ALA A 229 8.09 14.22 -14.73
CA ALA A 229 7.10 15.03 -14.02
C ALA A 229 6.18 14.18 -13.11
N GLY A 230 5.90 12.94 -13.50
CA GLY A 230 5.20 11.98 -12.65
C GLY A 230 6.04 11.54 -11.45
N ASP A 231 7.33 11.28 -11.66
CA ASP A 231 8.28 10.99 -10.56
C ASP A 231 8.39 12.19 -9.60
N ALA A 232 8.45 13.42 -10.13
CA ALA A 232 8.48 14.64 -9.31
C ALA A 232 7.21 14.80 -8.44
N HIS A 233 6.04 14.45 -8.98
CA HIS A 233 4.79 14.42 -8.21
C HIS A 233 4.87 13.41 -7.05
N LYS A 234 5.33 12.20 -7.33
CA LYS A 234 5.45 11.13 -6.34
C LYS A 234 6.54 11.41 -5.30
N LEU A 235 7.61 12.12 -5.66
CA LEU A 235 8.60 12.64 -4.73
C LEU A 235 7.97 13.64 -3.76
N ALA A 236 7.16 14.58 -4.26
CA ALA A 236 6.46 15.55 -3.41
C ALA A 236 5.46 14.88 -2.46
N LEU A 237 4.67 13.93 -2.97
CA LEU A 237 3.74 13.14 -2.16
C LEU A 237 4.48 12.35 -1.07
N LEU A 238 5.62 11.75 -1.42
CA LEU A 238 6.46 11.04 -0.46
C LEU A 238 7.02 11.98 0.61
N ALA A 239 7.51 13.16 0.22
CA ALA A 239 8.04 14.13 1.16
C ALA A 239 6.98 14.58 2.17
N VAL A 240 5.74 14.82 1.70
CA VAL A 240 4.60 15.16 2.57
C VAL A 240 4.35 14.05 3.59
N ARG A 241 4.17 12.82 3.11
CA ARG A 241 3.84 11.66 3.95
C ARG A 241 4.94 11.29 4.93
N LEU A 242 6.20 11.35 4.50
CA LEU A 242 7.35 10.97 5.33
C LEU A 242 7.59 11.95 6.49
N ILE A 243 7.40 13.25 6.26
CA ILE A 243 7.57 14.28 7.30
C ILE A 243 6.34 14.33 8.21
N ALA A 244 5.13 14.16 7.65
CA ALA A 244 3.89 14.07 8.42
C ALA A 244 3.77 12.78 9.24
N ARG A 245 4.53 11.73 8.90
CA ARG A 245 4.43 10.37 9.49
C ARG A 245 3.03 9.78 9.29
N ASP A 246 2.51 9.98 8.09
CA ASP A 246 1.14 9.62 7.73
C ASP A 246 1.12 8.98 6.34
N GLN A 247 0.53 7.78 6.24
CA GLN A 247 0.43 6.98 5.02
C GLN A 247 -0.46 7.62 3.93
N GLY A 248 -1.41 8.47 4.31
CA GLY A 248 -2.46 9.00 3.44
C GLY A 248 -2.38 10.52 3.21
N SER A 249 -1.60 11.25 4.01
CA SER A 249 -1.58 12.71 3.97
C SER A 249 -1.18 13.27 2.59
N THR A 250 -1.85 14.36 2.24
CA THR A 250 -1.53 15.24 1.11
C THR A 250 -1.32 16.69 1.57
N ASP A 251 -1.35 16.95 2.88
CA ASP A 251 -1.21 18.28 3.45
C ASP A 251 0.26 18.68 3.62
N PRO A 252 0.73 19.75 2.95
CA PRO A 252 2.11 20.22 3.05
C PRO A 252 2.45 20.92 4.38
N ALA A 253 1.52 21.06 5.33
CA ALA A 253 1.71 21.80 6.57
C ALA A 253 2.96 21.36 7.36
N ALA A 254 3.22 20.05 7.46
CA ALA A 254 4.39 19.54 8.18
C ALA A 254 5.72 19.96 7.53
N LEU A 255 5.78 19.98 6.19
CA LEU A 255 6.94 20.50 5.45
C LEU A 255 7.08 22.02 5.58
N ALA A 256 5.97 22.74 5.52
CA ALA A 256 5.94 24.21 5.67
C ALA A 256 6.43 24.66 7.06
N ALA A 257 6.17 23.85 8.10
CA ALA A 257 6.65 24.08 9.45
C ALA A 257 8.18 23.94 9.58
N LEU A 258 8.79 23.04 8.78
CA LEU A 258 10.25 22.92 8.71
C LEU A 258 10.89 24.06 7.91
N SER A 259 10.28 24.42 6.78
CA SER A 259 10.71 25.55 5.95
C SER A 259 9.59 26.00 5.01
N PRO A 260 9.31 27.32 4.89
CA PRO A 260 8.36 27.83 3.91
C PRO A 260 8.66 27.36 2.48
N ALA A 261 9.94 27.28 2.10
CA ALA A 261 10.37 26.82 0.78
C ALA A 261 9.99 25.35 0.52
N LEU A 262 10.11 24.48 1.52
CA LEU A 262 9.68 23.08 1.42
C LEU A 262 8.15 22.96 1.30
N GLY A 263 7.40 23.81 2.00
CA GLY A 263 5.95 23.90 1.84
C GLY A 263 5.53 24.35 0.43
N ASP A 264 6.25 25.31 -0.15
CA ASP A 264 6.02 25.79 -1.51
C ASP A 264 6.36 24.73 -2.57
N LEU A 265 7.47 24.02 -2.38
CA LEU A 265 7.86 22.87 -3.22
C LEU A 265 6.79 21.77 -3.19
N ALA A 266 6.28 21.42 -2.01
CA ALA A 266 5.23 20.42 -1.87
C ALA A 266 3.95 20.81 -2.63
N ARG A 267 3.52 22.07 -2.50
CA ARG A 267 2.33 22.58 -3.20
C ARG A 267 2.50 22.56 -4.73
N ARG A 268 3.68 22.95 -5.24
CA ARG A 268 3.96 22.89 -6.69
C ARG A 268 4.13 21.45 -7.18
N GLY A 269 4.77 20.58 -6.40
CA GLY A 269 4.95 19.17 -6.76
C GLY A 269 3.65 18.39 -6.84
N LEU A 270 2.67 18.74 -6.02
CA LEU A 270 1.31 18.17 -6.06
C LEU A 270 0.38 18.87 -7.07
N ASP A 271 0.87 19.85 -7.85
CA ASP A 271 0.05 20.54 -8.86
C ASP A 271 -0.43 19.54 -9.93
N PRO A 272 -1.72 19.58 -10.32
CA PRO A 272 -2.25 18.72 -11.37
C PRO A 272 -1.61 18.98 -12.75
N ASP A 273 -1.04 20.16 -12.98
CA ASP A 273 -0.30 20.48 -14.21
C ASP A 273 1.16 19.99 -14.11
N PRO A 274 1.58 18.97 -14.88
CA PRO A 274 2.93 18.41 -14.82
C PRO A 274 4.03 19.43 -15.11
N GLN A 275 3.74 20.50 -15.86
CA GLN A 275 4.73 21.51 -16.23
C GLN A 275 5.07 22.48 -15.09
N ARG A 276 4.27 22.51 -14.02
CA ARG A 276 4.47 23.40 -12.86
C ARG A 276 5.28 22.75 -11.75
N ARG A 277 5.50 21.44 -11.84
CA ARG A 277 6.16 20.66 -10.79
C ARG A 277 7.66 20.96 -10.78
N PRO A 278 8.25 21.21 -9.60
CA PRO A 278 9.69 21.42 -9.47
C PRO A 278 10.44 20.15 -9.86
N ALA A 279 11.62 20.32 -10.44
CA ALA A 279 12.52 19.21 -10.70
C ALA A 279 13.10 18.65 -9.38
N PRO A 280 13.53 17.37 -9.34
CA PRO A 280 14.05 16.77 -8.12
C PRO A 280 15.26 17.50 -7.51
N ASP A 281 16.15 18.07 -8.31
CA ASP A 281 17.33 18.82 -7.83
C ASP A 281 16.97 20.02 -6.95
N GLU A 282 15.88 20.73 -7.27
CA GLU A 282 15.35 21.83 -6.46
C GLU A 282 14.98 21.37 -5.04
N TRP A 283 14.42 20.16 -4.90
CA TRP A 283 14.15 19.57 -3.59
C TRP A 283 15.44 19.29 -2.82
N ALA A 284 16.44 18.70 -3.47
CA ALA A 284 17.67 18.26 -2.82
C ALA A 284 18.42 19.41 -2.13
N GLU A 285 18.42 20.61 -2.71
CA GLU A 285 19.01 21.81 -2.10
C GLU A 285 18.29 22.18 -0.80
N HIS A 286 16.96 22.38 -0.86
CA HIS A 286 16.16 22.83 0.28
C HIS A 286 16.07 21.79 1.41
N LEU A 287 16.05 20.50 1.06
CA LEU A 287 16.04 19.40 2.04
C LEU A 287 17.34 19.36 2.85
N ARG A 288 18.49 19.55 2.19
CA ARG A 288 19.78 19.59 2.88
C ARG A 288 19.90 20.80 3.79
N ALA A 289 19.46 21.98 3.32
CA ALA A 289 19.44 23.18 4.14
C ALA A 289 18.58 23.00 5.41
N ALA A 290 17.39 22.39 5.29
CA ALA A 290 16.54 22.08 6.45
C ALA A 290 17.18 21.03 7.38
N ALA A 291 17.91 20.06 6.82
CA ALA A 291 18.57 19.01 7.59
C ALA A 291 19.71 19.56 8.50
N GLU A 292 20.28 20.72 8.20
CA GLU A 292 21.33 21.35 9.02
C GLU A 292 20.83 21.73 10.42
N THR A 293 19.56 22.13 10.53
CA THR A 293 18.93 22.57 11.80
C THR A 293 17.94 21.56 12.38
N ALA A 294 17.60 20.51 11.64
CA ALA A 294 16.69 19.46 12.06
C ALA A 294 17.21 18.63 13.25
N SER A 295 16.28 18.04 14.01
CA SER A 295 16.64 17.19 15.14
C SER A 295 17.43 15.97 14.69
N THR A 296 18.58 15.73 15.35
CA THR A 296 19.40 14.53 15.22
C THR A 296 19.00 13.42 16.19
N THR A 297 18.14 13.74 17.16
CA THR A 297 17.68 12.76 18.15
C THR A 297 16.60 11.88 17.52
N PRO A 298 16.81 10.56 17.45
CA PRO A 298 15.75 9.63 17.06
C PRO A 298 14.61 9.71 18.06
N ALA A 299 13.39 9.81 17.57
CA ALA A 299 12.23 9.80 18.45
C ALA A 299 12.12 8.41 19.12
N THR A 300 11.91 8.43 20.44
CA THR A 300 11.89 7.22 21.27
C THR A 300 10.44 6.81 21.53
N ALA A 301 10.16 5.52 21.59
CA ALA A 301 8.87 5.04 22.08
C ALA A 301 8.59 5.62 23.48
N PRO A 302 7.34 6.04 23.78
CA PRO A 302 6.99 6.47 25.13
C PRO A 302 7.35 5.39 26.14
N ALA A 303 8.07 5.76 27.20
CA ALA A 303 8.26 4.86 28.33
C ALA A 303 6.88 4.48 28.88
N THR A 304 6.57 3.19 28.92
CA THR A 304 5.36 2.68 29.57
C THR A 304 5.36 3.18 31.01
N ALA A 305 4.42 4.07 31.35
CA ALA A 305 4.21 4.44 32.75
C ALA A 305 3.88 3.15 33.53
N PRO A 306 4.45 2.93 34.73
CA PRO A 306 4.10 1.77 35.53
C PRO A 306 2.60 1.83 35.84
N GLY A 307 1.85 0.87 35.29
CA GLY A 307 0.41 0.77 35.52
C GLY A 307 0.10 0.61 37.01
N PRO A 308 -1.08 1.05 37.49
CA PRO A 308 -1.50 0.84 38.86
C PRO A 308 -1.47 -0.65 39.20
N ALA A 309 -0.93 -1.00 40.37
CA ALA A 309 -0.89 -2.38 40.84
C ALA A 309 -2.30 -3.01 40.81
N PRO A 310 -2.46 -4.25 40.32
CA PRO A 310 -3.76 -4.89 40.24
C PRO A 310 -4.37 -5.07 41.63
N ALA A 311 -5.64 -4.70 41.77
CA ALA A 311 -6.41 -4.94 42.98
C ALA A 311 -6.56 -6.45 43.25
N PRO A 312 -6.57 -6.90 44.51
CA PRO A 312 -6.69 -8.31 44.84
C PRO A 312 -8.06 -8.86 44.40
N ALA A 313 -8.04 -10.02 43.75
CA ALA A 313 -9.23 -10.69 43.23
C ALA A 313 -10.22 -11.07 44.34
N PRO A 314 -11.55 -10.97 44.10
CA PRO A 314 -12.56 -11.45 45.03
C PRO A 314 -12.61 -13.00 45.04
N ALA A 315 -12.89 -13.55 46.23
CA ALA A 315 -12.93 -15.00 46.48
C ALA A 315 -14.05 -15.73 45.69
N PRO A 316 -13.85 -17.02 45.35
CA PRO A 316 -14.81 -17.78 44.54
C PRO A 316 -16.07 -18.15 45.34
N VAL A 317 -17.23 -18.02 44.69
CA VAL A 317 -18.54 -18.47 45.20
C VAL A 317 -18.90 -19.81 44.53
N PRO A 318 -19.42 -20.83 45.25
CA PRO A 318 -19.67 -22.15 44.66
C PRO A 318 -21.03 -22.26 43.96
N GLY A 319 -20.99 -22.73 42.70
CA GLY A 319 -21.84 -23.80 42.15
C GLY A 319 -23.31 -23.52 41.80
N SER A 320 -23.64 -23.63 40.51
CA SER A 320 -24.90 -24.23 40.05
C SER A 320 -24.76 -24.82 38.63
N ALA A 321 -25.28 -26.04 38.47
CA ALA A 321 -25.09 -27.01 37.40
C ALA A 321 -25.76 -26.67 36.03
N PRO A 322 -25.34 -27.33 34.92
CA PRO A 322 -25.83 -27.03 33.57
C PRO A 322 -27.12 -27.80 33.21
N LYS A 323 -27.95 -27.23 32.32
CA LYS A 323 -29.11 -27.91 31.70
C LYS A 323 -28.86 -28.16 30.20
N PRO A 324 -29.25 -29.32 29.64
CA PRO A 324 -28.95 -29.69 28.25
C PRO A 324 -30.15 -29.58 27.29
N GLY A 325 -29.85 -29.56 25.99
CA GLY A 325 -30.75 -29.86 24.87
C GLY A 325 -30.87 -28.70 23.86
N ARG A 326 -30.88 -28.90 22.54
CA ARG A 326 -31.20 -30.09 21.73
C ARG A 326 -30.56 -30.00 20.34
N LEU A 327 -30.12 -31.14 19.81
CA LEU A 327 -29.83 -31.37 18.40
C LEU A 327 -31.12 -31.31 17.56
N ARG A 328 -31.03 -30.79 16.33
CA ARG A 328 -31.97 -31.11 15.25
C ARG A 328 -31.22 -31.42 13.96
N ALA A 329 -31.68 -32.50 13.35
CA ALA A 329 -31.07 -33.25 12.26
C ALA A 329 -31.31 -32.63 10.87
N ALA A 330 -30.41 -33.00 9.95
CA ALA A 330 -30.39 -32.68 8.53
C ALA A 330 -31.46 -33.45 7.72
N ALA A 331 -31.79 -32.92 6.54
CA ALA A 331 -32.14 -33.73 5.36
C ALA A 331 -31.84 -32.95 4.05
N PRO A 332 -31.36 -33.62 2.99
CA PRO A 332 -30.82 -32.99 1.78
C PRO A 332 -31.80 -32.97 0.60
N ALA A 333 -31.61 -32.06 -0.35
CA ALA A 333 -32.27 -32.12 -1.65
C ALA A 333 -31.28 -31.91 -2.81
N LEU A 334 -31.13 -33.00 -3.55
CA LEU A 334 -30.47 -33.24 -4.82
C LEU A 334 -31.29 -32.65 -5.99
N VAL A 335 -30.67 -32.01 -7.00
CA VAL A 335 -30.99 -31.99 -8.47
C VAL A 335 -29.90 -31.11 -9.14
N LEU A 336 -28.92 -31.60 -9.90
CA LEU A 336 -28.87 -32.21 -11.26
C LEU A 336 -28.81 -31.21 -12.45
N VAL A 337 -27.59 -31.00 -12.95
CA VAL A 337 -27.08 -30.99 -14.35
C VAL A 337 -27.86 -30.32 -15.49
N THR A 338 -27.21 -29.39 -16.22
CA THR A 338 -26.91 -29.38 -17.70
C THR A 338 -26.55 -27.95 -18.15
N LEU A 339 -25.31 -27.64 -18.52
CA LEU A 339 -24.66 -27.71 -19.86
C LEU A 339 -25.33 -26.87 -20.97
N LEU A 340 -24.56 -25.91 -21.52
CA LEU A 340 -24.24 -25.64 -22.95
C LEU A 340 -23.75 -24.17 -23.09
N ALA A 341 -22.49 -23.91 -23.39
CA ALA A 341 -21.86 -23.88 -24.73
C ALA A 341 -22.49 -22.83 -25.68
N GLY A 342 -21.71 -21.82 -26.10
CA GLY A 342 -22.21 -20.82 -27.07
C GLY A 342 -21.32 -19.62 -27.37
N PHE A 343 -20.12 -19.91 -27.87
CA PHE A 343 -19.28 -19.16 -28.83
C PHE A 343 -19.78 -17.81 -29.44
N LEU A 344 -18.88 -16.80 -29.35
CA LEU A 344 -18.46 -15.76 -30.32
C LEU A 344 -19.42 -14.72 -30.97
N LEU A 345 -18.81 -13.54 -31.15
CA LEU A 345 -18.94 -12.51 -32.21
C LEU A 345 -20.07 -11.47 -32.09
N LEU A 346 -19.70 -10.19 -32.01
CA LEU A 346 -19.61 -9.22 -33.14
C LEU A 346 -19.43 -7.80 -32.55
N VAL A 347 -18.33 -7.11 -32.85
CA VAL A 347 -18.13 -6.11 -33.93
C VAL A 347 -18.56 -4.68 -33.57
N ALA A 348 -17.54 -3.82 -33.63
CA ALA A 348 -17.46 -2.39 -33.90
C ALA A 348 -18.70 -1.63 -34.38
N GLN A 349 -18.85 -0.36 -33.97
CA GLN A 349 -18.33 0.82 -34.69
C GLN A 349 -18.59 2.14 -33.91
N PRO A 350 -17.88 3.25 -34.24
CA PRO A 350 -17.72 4.48 -33.48
C PRO A 350 -18.50 5.66 -34.06
N TRP A 351 -18.76 6.72 -33.27
CA TRP A 351 -19.32 7.97 -33.80
C TRP A 351 -18.49 9.20 -33.39
N LYS A 352 -18.20 10.00 -34.42
CA LYS A 352 -17.40 11.22 -34.48
C LYS A 352 -18.21 12.48 -34.16
N ASP A 353 -17.44 13.54 -33.88
CA ASP A 353 -17.77 14.96 -33.80
C ASP A 353 -18.73 15.51 -34.85
N THR A 354 -19.44 16.59 -34.48
CA THR A 354 -19.63 17.77 -35.35
C THR A 354 -19.68 19.05 -34.51
N GLY A 355 -19.12 20.13 -35.05
CA GLY A 355 -18.97 21.42 -34.37
C GLY A 355 -19.67 22.61 -35.04
N ARG A 356 -19.34 23.79 -34.50
CA ARG A 356 -19.50 25.18 -35.00
C ARG A 356 -20.91 25.79 -35.12
N SER A 357 -21.11 26.98 -34.55
CA SER A 357 -20.75 28.26 -35.20
C SER A 357 -20.90 29.49 -34.28
N ALA A 358 -20.11 30.53 -34.56
CA ALA A 358 -20.07 31.87 -33.94
C ALA A 358 -21.18 32.80 -34.50
N THR A 359 -21.50 34.04 -34.07
CA THR A 359 -20.80 35.28 -33.60
C THR A 359 -21.93 36.36 -33.34
N PRO A 360 -21.76 37.69 -33.15
CA PRO A 360 -20.75 38.57 -32.50
C PRO A 360 -21.30 39.77 -31.64
N THR A 361 -20.39 40.55 -31.00
CA THR A 361 -20.43 42.00 -30.60
C THR A 361 -21.33 42.42 -29.42
N TYR A 362 -20.94 43.26 -28.43
CA TYR A 362 -20.26 44.57 -28.45
C TYR A 362 -19.42 44.90 -27.21
N SER A 363 -18.39 45.72 -27.45
CA SER A 363 -17.46 46.38 -26.51
C SER A 363 -18.08 47.58 -25.78
N TYR A 364 -17.65 47.84 -24.54
CA TYR A 364 -17.43 49.21 -24.02
C TYR A 364 -16.34 49.22 -22.94
N THR A 365 -15.39 50.14 -23.12
CA THR A 365 -14.32 50.53 -22.20
C THR A 365 -14.63 51.94 -21.71
N PRO A 366 -14.39 52.25 -20.43
CA PRO A 366 -13.88 53.58 -20.11
C PRO A 366 -12.62 53.57 -19.22
N SER A 367 -11.89 54.69 -19.38
CA SER A 367 -10.57 55.11 -18.88
C SER A 367 -10.51 55.37 -17.36
N PRO A 368 -9.30 55.50 -16.76
CA PRO A 368 -9.09 55.63 -15.31
C PRO A 368 -9.29 57.08 -14.81
N THR A 369 -9.67 57.22 -13.53
CA THR A 369 -9.89 58.51 -12.83
C THR A 369 -9.29 58.38 -11.41
N PRO A 370 -8.73 59.46 -10.82
CA PRO A 370 -7.42 59.41 -10.16
C PRO A 370 -7.42 58.90 -8.71
N THR A 371 -6.25 58.39 -8.33
CA THR A 371 -5.80 58.00 -7.00
C THR A 371 -5.92 59.13 -5.97
N PRO A 372 -6.67 58.94 -4.87
CA PRO A 372 -6.47 59.73 -3.65
C PRO A 372 -5.25 59.24 -2.85
N THR A 373 -4.43 60.20 -2.44
CA THR A 373 -3.28 60.14 -1.53
C THR A 373 -3.58 59.37 -0.22
N PRO A 374 -2.63 58.57 0.32
CA PRO A 374 -2.81 57.91 1.61
C PRO A 374 -2.82 58.92 2.76
N SER A 375 -3.89 58.89 3.56
CA SER A 375 -4.00 59.52 4.88
C SER A 375 -3.36 58.61 5.93
N PRO A 376 -2.68 59.13 6.98
CA PRO A 376 -1.99 58.30 7.97
C PRO A 376 -2.94 57.38 8.73
N SER A 377 -2.54 56.10 8.80
CA SER A 377 -3.20 55.01 9.50
C SER A 377 -3.35 55.30 11.01
N PRO A 378 -4.54 55.16 11.61
CA PRO A 378 -4.69 55.10 13.06
C PRO A 378 -4.18 53.77 13.61
N SER A 379 -3.51 53.87 14.76
CA SER A 379 -2.95 52.80 15.61
C SER A 379 -3.79 51.52 15.68
N PRO A 380 -3.18 50.31 15.70
CA PRO A 380 -3.91 49.05 15.78
C PRO A 380 -4.73 48.97 17.08
N SER A 381 -6.03 48.72 16.91
CA SER A 381 -6.94 48.25 17.96
C SER A 381 -6.62 46.79 18.30
N PRO A 382 -6.75 46.35 19.57
CA PRO A 382 -6.44 44.98 19.95
C PRO A 382 -7.28 43.97 19.14
N THR A 383 -6.59 43.00 18.55
CA THR A 383 -7.17 41.84 17.85
C THR A 383 -8.16 41.11 18.76
N PRO A 384 -9.41 40.86 18.34
CA PRO A 384 -10.31 40.00 19.11
C PRO A 384 -9.73 38.59 19.16
N THR A 385 -9.64 38.04 20.37
CA THR A 385 -9.34 36.63 20.64
C THR A 385 -10.20 35.75 19.74
N PRO A 386 -9.64 34.73 19.05
CA PRO A 386 -10.45 33.81 18.26
C PRO A 386 -11.47 33.13 19.17
N THR A 387 -12.75 33.40 18.91
CA THR A 387 -13.84 32.59 19.41
C THR A 387 -13.64 31.20 18.85
N VAL A 388 -13.32 30.24 19.73
CA VAL A 388 -13.36 28.82 19.41
C VAL A 388 -14.82 28.51 19.09
N GLU A 389 -15.15 28.48 17.80
CA GLU A 389 -16.42 27.99 17.31
C GLU A 389 -16.44 26.49 17.62
N SER A 390 -17.21 26.12 18.66
CA SER A 390 -17.40 24.73 19.03
C SER A 390 -18.03 24.02 17.84
N SER A 391 -17.28 23.15 17.16
CA SER A 391 -17.84 22.24 16.15
C SER A 391 -19.05 21.54 16.77
N PRO A 392 -20.21 21.50 16.09
CA PRO A 392 -21.38 20.80 16.61
C PRO A 392 -21.00 19.35 16.94
N ALA A 393 -21.54 18.84 18.06
CA ALA A 393 -21.35 17.45 18.46
C ALA A 393 -21.81 16.52 17.33
N PHE A 394 -21.06 15.44 17.11
CA PHE A 394 -21.39 14.44 16.08
C PHE A 394 -22.77 13.83 16.34
N ASP A 395 -23.59 13.72 15.29
CA ASP A 395 -24.88 13.03 15.31
C ASP A 395 -24.73 11.62 14.73
N PRO A 396 -24.81 10.55 15.52
CA PRO A 396 -24.73 9.17 15.02
C PRO A 396 -25.79 8.83 13.98
N ALA A 397 -26.95 9.50 13.98
CA ALA A 397 -27.98 9.28 12.96
C ALA A 397 -27.54 9.73 11.56
N SER A 398 -26.51 10.58 11.46
CA SER A 398 -25.92 10.95 10.17
C SER A 398 -25.34 9.75 9.41
N LEU A 399 -24.92 8.70 10.12
CA LEU A 399 -24.38 7.47 9.54
C LEU A 399 -25.44 6.58 8.88
N ASP A 400 -26.73 6.78 9.18
CA ASP A 400 -27.81 5.93 8.65
C ASP A 400 -28.08 6.14 7.15
N LEU A 401 -27.58 7.22 6.54
CA LEU A 401 -27.91 7.61 5.17
C LEU A 401 -26.67 8.11 4.42
N ALA A 402 -26.53 7.66 3.16
CA ALA A 402 -25.36 8.02 2.35
C ALA A 402 -25.14 9.53 2.12
N ARG A 403 -26.21 10.31 2.13
CA ARG A 403 -26.17 11.76 1.91
C ARG A 403 -25.75 12.58 3.13
N THR A 404 -25.82 11.99 4.33
CA THR A 404 -25.46 12.65 5.60
C THR A 404 -24.19 12.08 6.21
N ASP A 405 -23.83 10.86 5.82
CA ASP A 405 -22.63 10.20 6.30
C ASP A 405 -21.38 10.79 5.64
N GLY A 406 -20.59 11.51 6.44
CA GLY A 406 -19.34 12.12 6.03
C GLY A 406 -18.11 11.22 6.16
N THR A 407 -18.28 9.93 6.51
CA THR A 407 -17.17 9.00 6.72
C THR A 407 -16.43 8.73 5.40
N PRO A 408 -15.12 8.99 5.31
CA PRO A 408 -14.35 8.67 4.12
C PRO A 408 -14.35 7.15 3.85
N LEU A 409 -14.57 6.73 2.61
CA LEU A 409 -14.49 5.32 2.22
C LEU A 409 -13.04 4.89 2.05
N THR A 410 -12.31 4.79 3.16
CA THR A 410 -10.89 4.42 3.21
C THR A 410 -10.65 3.39 4.29
N ALA A 411 -9.56 2.62 4.17
CA ALA A 411 -9.16 1.68 5.22
C ALA A 411 -8.99 2.37 6.58
N ASN A 412 -8.37 3.55 6.64
CA ASN A 412 -8.14 4.25 7.92
C ASN A 412 -9.44 4.72 8.61
N ALA A 413 -10.49 5.01 7.86
CA ALA A 413 -11.74 5.48 8.41
C ALA A 413 -12.69 4.35 8.85
N LEU A 414 -12.60 3.19 8.20
CA LEU A 414 -13.56 2.09 8.38
C LEU A 414 -12.96 0.82 9.00
N LEU A 415 -11.64 0.74 9.12
CA LEU A 415 -10.96 -0.42 9.65
C LEU A 415 -10.02 0.00 10.79
N PRO A 416 -10.01 -0.71 11.93
CA PRO A 416 -9.06 -0.43 13.00
C PRO A 416 -7.62 -0.70 12.53
N THR A 417 -6.64 -0.07 13.18
CA THR A 417 -5.23 -0.41 12.98
C THR A 417 -4.90 -1.78 13.57
N SER A 418 -5.53 -2.11 14.70
CA SER A 418 -5.46 -3.42 15.35
C SER A 418 -6.69 -3.65 16.22
N PHE A 419 -6.99 -4.91 16.52
CA PHE A 419 -8.01 -5.31 17.49
C PHE A 419 -7.52 -6.50 18.32
N THR A 420 -8.14 -6.73 19.48
CA THR A 420 -7.82 -7.88 20.34
C THR A 420 -9.06 -8.74 20.52
N ASP A 421 -8.91 -10.06 20.35
CA ASP A 421 -10.02 -10.98 20.52
C ASP A 421 -10.32 -11.34 21.99
N ALA A 422 -11.42 -12.07 22.22
CA ALA A 422 -11.82 -12.53 23.54
C ALA A 422 -10.82 -13.51 24.21
N LYS A 423 -9.86 -14.04 23.43
CA LYS A 423 -8.78 -14.92 23.91
C LYS A 423 -7.48 -14.15 24.18
N GLY A 424 -7.48 -12.82 24.00
CA GLY A 424 -6.34 -11.95 24.23
C GLY A 424 -5.31 -11.95 23.10
N VAL A 425 -5.67 -12.45 21.92
CA VAL A 425 -4.84 -12.42 20.72
C VAL A 425 -5.06 -11.10 20.00
N GLU A 426 -3.98 -10.36 19.76
CA GLU A 426 -4.05 -9.12 18.99
C GLU A 426 -3.77 -9.37 17.51
N TYR A 427 -4.61 -8.76 16.68
CA TYR A 427 -4.56 -8.78 15.23
C TYR A 427 -4.19 -7.40 14.73
N THR A 428 -3.12 -7.29 13.94
CA THR A 428 -2.67 -6.02 13.35
C THR A 428 -2.98 -5.99 11.86
N ARG A 429 -3.46 -4.84 11.36
CA ARG A 429 -3.81 -4.69 9.95
C ARG A 429 -2.57 -4.73 9.08
N ASN A 430 -2.49 -5.72 8.20
CA ASN A 430 -1.41 -5.91 7.24
C ASN A 430 -1.66 -5.14 5.94
N SER A 431 -2.93 -5.03 5.54
CA SER A 431 -3.31 -4.31 4.33
C SER A 431 -4.75 -3.82 4.41
N GLY A 432 -5.06 -2.81 3.62
CA GLY A 432 -6.44 -2.40 3.39
C GLY A 432 -6.57 -1.43 2.22
N SER A 433 -7.69 -1.49 1.53
CA SER A 433 -7.97 -0.67 0.35
C SER A 433 -9.47 -0.53 0.10
N ALA A 434 -9.87 0.59 -0.48
CA ALA A 434 -11.17 0.73 -1.11
C ALA A 434 -11.14 0.14 -2.52
N GLN A 435 -12.16 -0.64 -2.88
CA GLN A 435 -12.24 -1.32 -4.17
C GLN A 435 -13.69 -1.56 -4.61
N GLY A 436 -13.86 -2.09 -5.81
CA GLY A 436 -15.18 -2.54 -6.29
C GLY A 436 -15.75 -3.63 -5.39
N CYS A 437 -17.05 -3.58 -5.17
CA CYS A 437 -17.74 -4.51 -4.27
C CYS A 437 -17.73 -5.96 -4.75
N LEU A 438 -17.84 -6.18 -6.06
CA LEU A 438 -18.04 -7.51 -6.64
C LEU A 438 -16.85 -7.89 -7.51
N ASP A 439 -16.31 -9.09 -7.28
CA ASP A 439 -15.37 -9.76 -8.16
C ASP A 439 -15.84 -11.20 -8.48
N SER A 440 -15.02 -11.93 -9.26
CA SER A 440 -15.34 -13.30 -9.67
C SER A 440 -15.26 -14.34 -8.54
N THR A 441 -14.68 -14.00 -7.38
CA THR A 441 -14.50 -14.90 -6.23
C THR A 441 -15.73 -14.96 -5.32
N VAL A 442 -16.56 -13.92 -5.33
CA VAL A 442 -17.84 -13.88 -4.59
C VAL A 442 -18.85 -14.82 -5.25
N ALA A 443 -19.49 -15.70 -4.48
CA ALA A 443 -20.49 -16.63 -4.98
C ALA A 443 -21.79 -15.93 -5.42
N ASP A 444 -22.54 -16.56 -6.33
CA ASP A 444 -23.71 -15.95 -6.99
C ASP A 444 -24.83 -15.54 -6.02
N ASN A 445 -25.03 -16.29 -4.93
CA ASN A 445 -26.01 -15.97 -3.90
C ASN A 445 -25.67 -14.64 -3.20
N VAL A 446 -24.41 -14.44 -2.81
CA VAL A 446 -23.94 -13.20 -2.19
C VAL A 446 -23.93 -12.06 -3.21
N ARG A 447 -23.35 -12.30 -4.40
CA ARG A 447 -23.28 -11.34 -5.51
C ARG A 447 -24.64 -10.78 -5.88
N THR A 448 -25.68 -11.64 -5.93
CA THR A 448 -27.05 -11.22 -6.26
C THR A 448 -27.62 -10.28 -5.21
N VAL A 449 -27.43 -10.57 -3.91
CA VAL A 449 -27.94 -9.70 -2.85
C VAL A 449 -27.21 -8.36 -2.85
N LEU A 450 -25.88 -8.38 -2.89
CA LEU A 450 -25.06 -7.15 -2.90
C LEU A 450 -25.36 -6.28 -4.13
N SER A 451 -25.55 -6.88 -5.31
CA SER A 451 -25.94 -6.14 -6.52
C SER A 451 -27.32 -5.49 -6.37
N ARG A 452 -28.30 -6.19 -5.76
CA ARG A 452 -29.65 -5.63 -5.49
C ARG A 452 -29.62 -4.53 -4.43
N ALA A 453 -28.73 -4.63 -3.46
CA ALA A 453 -28.50 -3.61 -2.43
C ALA A 453 -27.78 -2.36 -2.97
N GLY A 454 -27.36 -2.38 -4.24
CA GLY A 454 -26.68 -1.25 -4.88
C GLY A 454 -25.21 -1.12 -4.50
N CYS A 455 -24.56 -2.23 -4.15
CA CYS A 455 -23.16 -2.23 -3.75
C CYS A 455 -22.23 -1.91 -4.94
N ASP A 456 -21.55 -0.76 -4.87
CA ASP A 456 -20.58 -0.30 -5.86
C ASP A 456 -19.14 -0.37 -5.34
N GLN A 457 -18.95 -0.01 -4.08
CA GLN A 457 -17.67 0.07 -3.40
C GLN A 457 -17.69 -0.76 -2.11
N GLN A 458 -16.50 -1.19 -1.69
CA GLN A 458 -16.27 -1.77 -0.38
C GLN A 458 -14.87 -1.38 0.10
N VAL A 459 -14.69 -1.36 1.42
CA VAL A 459 -13.37 -1.29 2.05
C VAL A 459 -13.02 -2.67 2.58
N VAL A 460 -11.87 -3.17 2.16
CA VAL A 460 -11.37 -4.48 2.59
C VAL A 460 -10.07 -4.30 3.34
N GLY A 461 -9.85 -5.10 4.37
CA GLY A 461 -8.54 -5.20 5.01
C GLY A 461 -8.26 -6.58 5.56
N THR A 462 -6.97 -6.83 5.74
CA THR A 462 -6.49 -8.08 6.33
C THR A 462 -5.67 -7.80 7.56
N TYR A 463 -5.75 -8.75 8.48
CA TYR A 463 -5.05 -8.74 9.74
C TYR A 463 -4.39 -10.08 9.97
N THR A 464 -3.32 -10.09 10.75
CA THR A 464 -2.72 -11.34 11.22
C THR A 464 -2.32 -11.18 12.68
N ASP A 465 -2.39 -12.27 13.44
CA ASP A 465 -1.86 -12.28 14.80
C ASP A 465 -0.33 -12.23 14.81
N SER A 466 0.23 -11.83 15.94
CA SER A 466 1.70 -11.66 16.09
C SER A 466 2.55 -12.91 15.88
N GLU A 467 1.92 -14.09 15.84
CA GLU A 467 2.57 -15.39 15.59
C GLU A 467 2.37 -15.88 14.14
N ASP A 468 1.75 -15.09 13.27
CA ASP A 468 1.41 -15.47 11.89
C ASP A 468 0.68 -16.82 11.82
N ARG A 469 -0.34 -17.00 12.68
CA ARG A 469 -1.14 -18.23 12.76
C ARG A 469 -2.50 -18.05 12.13
N ILE A 470 -3.17 -16.94 12.42
CA ILE A 470 -4.54 -16.68 11.99
C ILE A 470 -4.55 -15.37 11.19
N MET A 471 -5.05 -15.46 9.97
CA MET A 471 -5.37 -14.29 9.17
C MET A 471 -6.86 -14.01 9.25
N VAL A 472 -7.19 -12.73 9.39
CA VAL A 472 -8.55 -12.22 9.39
C VAL A 472 -8.74 -11.29 8.20
N VAL A 473 -9.79 -11.50 7.43
CA VAL A 473 -10.28 -10.63 6.36
C VAL A 473 -11.51 -9.90 6.88
N VAL A 474 -11.59 -8.59 6.63
CA VAL A 474 -12.76 -7.77 6.96
C VAL A 474 -13.21 -7.03 5.72
N LEU A 475 -14.51 -7.11 5.41
CA LEU A 475 -15.20 -6.37 4.36
C LEU A 475 -16.17 -5.39 5.03
N VAL A 476 -16.07 -4.11 4.68
CA VAL A 476 -16.99 -3.05 5.10
C VAL A 476 -17.64 -2.46 3.87
N ILE A 477 -18.94 -2.65 3.74
CA ILE A 477 -19.73 -2.33 2.55
C ILE A 477 -20.69 -1.18 2.87
N PRO A 478 -20.41 0.05 2.39
CA PRO A 478 -21.34 1.15 2.52
C PRO A 478 -22.53 0.98 1.57
N LEU A 479 -23.76 1.03 2.09
CA LEU A 479 -24.99 0.95 1.29
C LEU A 479 -25.73 2.29 1.29
N ALA A 480 -26.87 2.38 0.58
CA ALA A 480 -27.60 3.64 0.47
C ALA A 480 -28.10 4.16 1.83
N ASP A 481 -28.56 3.25 2.68
CA ASP A 481 -29.11 3.54 3.99
C ASP A 481 -29.10 2.32 4.93
N ARG A 482 -29.38 2.55 6.22
CA ARG A 482 -29.46 1.49 7.25
C ARG A 482 -30.46 0.40 6.90
N LYS A 483 -31.61 0.74 6.31
CA LYS A 483 -32.65 -0.23 5.98
C LYS A 483 -32.17 -1.20 4.88
N THR A 484 -31.44 -0.67 3.90
CA THR A 484 -30.82 -1.45 2.82
C THR A 484 -29.74 -2.38 3.39
N ALA A 485 -28.96 -1.93 4.38
CA ALA A 485 -27.98 -2.77 5.07
C ALA A 485 -28.63 -3.90 5.89
N GLU A 486 -29.69 -3.60 6.65
CA GLU A 486 -30.51 -4.62 7.33
C GLU A 486 -31.09 -5.65 6.35
N ASP A 487 -31.74 -5.20 5.27
CA ASP A 487 -32.34 -6.10 4.29
C ASP A 487 -31.31 -7.00 3.58
N ALA A 488 -30.11 -6.45 3.32
CA ALA A 488 -29.02 -7.21 2.74
C ALA A 488 -28.48 -8.26 3.71
N ASP A 489 -28.30 -7.91 4.99
CA ASP A 489 -27.85 -8.82 6.05
C ASP A 489 -28.85 -9.97 6.25
N ASP A 490 -30.15 -9.65 6.33
CA ASP A 490 -31.24 -10.63 6.45
C ASP A 490 -31.29 -11.56 5.23
N ALA A 491 -31.17 -11.02 4.02
CA ALA A 491 -31.16 -11.81 2.79
C ALA A 491 -29.92 -12.73 2.70
N LEU A 492 -28.85 -12.40 3.41
CA LEU A 492 -27.61 -13.18 3.49
C LEU A 492 -27.58 -14.13 4.70
N ALA A 493 -28.69 -14.27 5.44
CA ALA A 493 -28.78 -15.16 6.60
C ALA A 493 -28.37 -16.63 6.29
N GLY A 494 -28.63 -17.08 5.05
CA GLY A 494 -28.27 -18.42 4.58
C GLY A 494 -26.92 -18.53 3.86
N ALA A 495 -26.17 -17.43 3.69
CA ALA A 495 -24.87 -17.45 3.03
C ALA A 495 -23.81 -18.11 3.93
N SER A 496 -23.03 -19.01 3.35
CA SER A 496 -21.84 -19.57 3.98
C SER A 496 -20.75 -18.51 4.07
N THR A 497 -19.90 -18.63 5.07
CA THR A 497 -18.68 -17.83 5.23
C THR A 497 -17.82 -17.82 3.95
N THR A 498 -17.72 -18.94 3.23
CA THR A 498 -16.96 -19.05 1.97
C THR A 498 -17.62 -18.36 0.77
N ASP A 499 -18.91 -18.05 0.84
CA ASP A 499 -19.66 -17.49 -0.29
C ASP A 499 -19.27 -16.02 -0.56
N TRP A 500 -18.67 -15.36 0.42
CA TRP A 500 -18.24 -13.97 0.34
C TRP A 500 -16.95 -13.77 -0.46
N GLY A 501 -16.32 -14.86 -0.91
CA GLY A 501 -15.00 -14.83 -1.53
C GLY A 501 -13.90 -14.69 -0.48
N PHE A 502 -12.65 -14.91 -0.91
CA PHE A 502 -11.48 -14.74 -0.07
C PHE A 502 -10.65 -13.60 -0.62
N TRP A 503 -10.52 -12.52 0.15
CA TRP A 503 -9.65 -11.43 -0.27
C TRP A 503 -8.20 -11.74 0.04
N CYS A 504 -7.36 -11.55 -0.97
CA CYS A 504 -5.98 -11.97 -0.96
C CYS A 504 -5.00 -10.81 -0.78
N PRO A 505 -4.27 -10.75 0.35
CA PRO A 505 -3.16 -9.81 0.48
C PRO A 505 -2.09 -10.19 -0.53
N LYS A 506 -1.58 -9.19 -1.26
CA LYS A 506 -0.56 -9.42 -2.30
C LYS A 506 0.84 -9.67 -1.73
N THR A 507 1.07 -9.30 -0.47
CA THR A 507 2.34 -9.39 0.24
C THR A 507 2.12 -9.47 1.75
N GLY A 508 3.07 -10.05 2.50
CA GLY A 508 3.01 -10.16 3.96
C GLY A 508 2.37 -11.46 4.44
N PRO A 509 2.30 -11.69 5.77
CA PRO A 509 1.65 -12.87 6.34
C PRO A 509 0.23 -13.07 5.80
N GLY A 510 -0.08 -14.30 5.39
CA GLY A 510 -1.35 -14.68 4.77
C GLY A 510 -1.42 -14.50 3.26
N SER A 511 -0.41 -13.90 2.61
CA SER A 511 -0.34 -13.86 1.14
C SER A 511 -0.10 -15.25 0.53
N GLU A 512 0.54 -16.16 1.26
CA GLU A 512 0.77 -17.56 0.89
C GLU A 512 -0.53 -18.37 0.73
N LEU A 513 -1.62 -17.98 1.40
CA LEU A 513 -2.93 -18.60 1.22
C LEU A 513 -3.51 -18.38 -0.19
N CYS A 514 -2.96 -17.39 -0.88
CA CYS A 514 -3.44 -16.91 -2.16
C CYS A 514 -2.55 -17.34 -3.33
N ASP A 515 -1.61 -18.24 -3.07
CA ASP A 515 -0.84 -18.92 -4.12
C ASP A 515 -1.78 -19.78 -4.99
N SER A 516 -1.52 -19.78 -6.31
CA SER A 516 -2.35 -20.52 -7.26
C SER A 516 -2.35 -22.02 -6.94
N GLY A 517 -3.52 -22.58 -6.66
CA GLY A 517 -3.71 -24.01 -6.36
C GLY A 517 -3.78 -24.35 -4.87
N THR A 518 -3.70 -23.36 -3.98
CA THR A 518 -3.97 -23.55 -2.55
C THR A 518 -5.46 -23.85 -2.32
N ASP A 519 -5.76 -25.03 -1.79
CA ASP A 519 -7.12 -25.43 -1.46
C ASP A 519 -7.50 -24.94 -0.06
N LEU A 520 -8.27 -23.85 -0.01
CA LEU A 520 -8.78 -23.28 1.23
C LEU A 520 -10.04 -24.00 1.74
N THR A 521 -10.66 -24.87 0.94
CA THR A 521 -11.98 -25.44 1.25
C THR A 521 -11.95 -26.42 2.42
N GLY A 522 -10.79 -27.03 2.68
CA GLY A 522 -10.59 -27.96 3.80
C GLY A 522 -10.12 -27.32 5.11
N ALA A 523 -9.78 -26.03 5.11
CA ALA A 523 -9.23 -25.36 6.29
C ALA A 523 -10.32 -24.96 7.29
N THR A 524 -10.00 -25.04 8.58
CA THR A 524 -10.85 -24.49 9.64
C THR A 524 -10.91 -22.97 9.47
N GLN A 525 -12.12 -22.49 9.20
CA GLN A 525 -12.41 -21.07 9.02
C GLN A 525 -13.71 -20.72 9.73
N SER A 526 -13.83 -19.47 10.13
CA SER A 526 -15.04 -18.95 10.78
C SER A 526 -15.27 -17.54 10.31
N GLY A 527 -16.53 -17.15 10.16
CA GLY A 527 -16.84 -15.80 9.72
C GLY A 527 -18.14 -15.32 10.32
N TYR A 528 -18.20 -14.01 10.51
CA TYR A 528 -19.36 -13.32 11.04
C TYR A 528 -19.83 -12.30 10.00
N ARG A 529 -21.09 -11.91 10.12
CA ARG A 529 -21.64 -10.78 9.39
C ARG A 529 -22.52 -10.00 10.35
N GLY A 530 -22.72 -8.75 10.01
CA GLY A 530 -23.71 -7.93 10.64
C GLY A 530 -23.83 -6.63 9.87
N HIS A 531 -24.61 -5.71 10.41
CA HIS A 531 -24.72 -4.37 9.88
C HIS A 531 -24.62 -3.37 11.03
N HIS A 532 -24.08 -2.19 10.72
CA HIS A 532 -24.02 -1.06 11.63
C HIS A 532 -24.30 0.21 10.84
N HIS A 533 -25.38 0.91 11.18
CA HIS A 533 -25.92 1.99 10.35
C HIS A 533 -26.09 1.53 8.89
N ARG A 534 -25.67 2.32 7.90
CA ARG A 534 -25.70 1.96 6.48
C ARG A 534 -24.63 0.97 6.03
N TYR A 535 -23.80 0.45 6.94
CA TYR A 535 -22.69 -0.42 6.60
C TYR A 535 -23.09 -1.88 6.81
N LEU A 536 -22.91 -2.70 5.79
CA LEU A 536 -22.91 -4.16 5.90
C LEU A 536 -21.47 -4.61 6.12
N LEU A 537 -21.25 -5.50 7.09
CA LEU A 537 -19.92 -5.97 7.46
C LEU A 537 -19.85 -7.48 7.31
N HIS A 538 -18.69 -7.96 6.90
CA HIS A 538 -18.34 -9.38 6.93
C HIS A 538 -16.91 -9.56 7.42
N SER A 539 -16.69 -10.56 8.27
CA SER A 539 -15.37 -10.99 8.72
C SER A 539 -15.16 -12.46 8.44
N LEU A 540 -13.93 -12.84 8.17
CA LEU A 540 -13.50 -14.21 7.95
C LEU A 540 -12.14 -14.41 8.62
N ALA A 541 -12.00 -15.42 9.46
CA ALA A 541 -10.74 -15.85 10.03
C ALA A 541 -10.38 -17.26 9.55
N ILE A 542 -9.10 -17.46 9.22
CA ILE A 542 -8.54 -18.73 8.74
C ILE A 542 -7.14 -18.93 9.31
N TYR A 543 -6.78 -20.18 9.61
CA TYR A 543 -5.40 -20.51 9.97
C TYR A 543 -4.50 -20.56 8.72
N LEU A 544 -3.35 -19.89 8.80
CA LEU A 544 -2.34 -19.88 7.73
C LEU A 544 -1.76 -21.28 7.44
N SER A 545 -1.77 -22.17 8.43
CA SER A 545 -1.34 -23.57 8.27
C SER A 545 -2.37 -24.45 7.57
N LEU A 546 -3.57 -23.94 7.26
CA LEU A 546 -4.69 -24.71 6.68
C LEU A 546 -5.08 -25.95 7.49
N GLY A 547 -4.93 -25.88 8.82
CA GLY A 547 -5.34 -26.96 9.72
C GLY A 547 -6.86 -27.14 9.69
N SER A 548 -7.33 -28.37 9.78
CA SER A 548 -8.76 -28.75 9.74
C SER A 548 -9.29 -29.36 11.05
N ASP A 549 -8.51 -29.23 12.12
CA ASP A 549 -8.87 -29.73 13.45
C ASP A 549 -9.96 -28.84 14.08
N SER A 550 -10.95 -29.45 14.73
CA SER A 550 -12.05 -28.75 15.38
C SER A 550 -11.62 -27.90 16.58
N SER A 551 -10.47 -28.20 17.19
CA SER A 551 -9.87 -27.38 18.25
C SER A 551 -9.40 -26.00 17.75
N LEU A 552 -9.19 -25.82 16.45
CA LEU A 552 -8.83 -24.53 15.85
C LEU A 552 -10.04 -23.59 15.70
N GLU A 553 -11.25 -24.14 15.66
CA GLU A 553 -12.48 -23.40 15.36
C GLU A 553 -12.80 -22.33 16.41
N GLU A 554 -12.48 -22.59 17.67
CA GLU A 554 -12.70 -21.60 18.74
C GLU A 554 -11.80 -20.36 18.62
N TRP A 555 -10.64 -20.49 17.99
CA TRP A 555 -9.70 -19.38 17.77
C TRP A 555 -10.09 -18.57 16.54
N THR A 556 -10.48 -19.22 15.43
CA THR A 556 -11.01 -18.52 14.25
C THR A 556 -12.32 -17.81 14.58
N LYS A 557 -13.18 -18.39 15.43
CA LYS A 557 -14.40 -17.72 15.91
C LYS A 557 -14.08 -16.45 16.70
N ALA A 558 -13.21 -16.54 17.70
CA ALA A 558 -12.85 -15.37 18.52
C ALA A 558 -12.27 -14.23 17.66
N ALA A 559 -11.39 -14.57 16.72
CA ALA A 559 -10.77 -13.62 15.81
C ALA A 559 -11.78 -12.92 14.88
N ALA A 560 -12.65 -13.69 14.23
CA ALA A 560 -13.62 -13.15 13.29
C ALA A 560 -14.73 -12.33 14.00
N ASP A 561 -15.14 -12.74 15.19
CA ASP A 561 -16.12 -12.03 16.01
C ASP A 561 -15.57 -10.65 16.44
N ALA A 562 -14.37 -10.60 17.03
CA ALA A 562 -13.77 -9.34 17.41
C ALA A 562 -13.55 -8.38 16.22
N ALA A 563 -13.23 -8.92 15.05
CA ALA A 563 -13.03 -8.12 13.85
C ALA A 563 -14.33 -7.46 13.34
N ILE A 564 -15.49 -8.11 13.51
CA ILE A 564 -16.76 -7.54 13.07
C ILE A 564 -17.21 -6.40 13.98
N ASP A 565 -16.94 -6.52 15.29
CA ASP A 565 -17.31 -5.52 16.30
C ASP A 565 -16.46 -4.25 16.23
N GLU A 566 -15.19 -4.39 15.85
CA GLU A 566 -14.23 -3.29 15.81
C GLU A 566 -14.18 -2.57 14.45
N ALA A 567 -14.80 -3.15 13.41
CA ALA A 567 -14.84 -2.56 12.07
C ALA A 567 -16.03 -1.61 11.89
N GLY A 568 -15.88 -0.64 10.98
CA GLY A 568 -16.93 0.30 10.60
C GLY A 568 -16.62 1.76 10.95
N PRO A 569 -17.64 2.64 10.83
CA PRO A 569 -17.48 4.10 10.83
C PRO A 569 -16.97 4.69 12.16
N SER A 570 -17.06 3.95 13.26
CA SER A 570 -16.57 4.39 14.58
C SER A 570 -15.04 4.57 14.65
N ASN A 571 -14.32 4.01 13.66
CA ASN A 571 -12.87 4.19 13.51
C ASN A 571 -12.50 5.59 13.01
N TYR A 572 -13.42 6.30 12.35
CA TYR A 572 -13.17 7.65 11.87
C TYR A 572 -13.28 8.67 13.01
N PRO A 573 -12.22 9.44 13.32
CA PRO A 573 -12.26 10.42 14.42
C PRO A 573 -13.33 11.50 14.27
N GLY A 574 -13.77 11.79 13.04
CA GLY A 574 -14.85 12.75 12.77
C GLY A 574 -16.25 12.27 13.20
N ASN A 575 -16.37 11.01 13.62
CA ASN A 575 -17.61 10.40 14.11
C ASN A 575 -17.65 10.29 15.65
N ARG A 576 -16.94 11.18 16.37
CA ARG A 576 -16.80 11.13 17.83
C ARG A 576 -17.13 12.46 18.51
#